data_AF-A0A962P0A5-F1
#
_entry.id   AF-A0A962P0A5-F1
#
_cell.length_a   1.000
_cell.length_b   1.000
_cell.length_c   1.000
_cell.angle_alpha   90.00
_cell.angle_beta   90.00
_cell.angle_gamma   90.00
#
_symmetry.space_group_name_H-M   'P 1'
#
loop_
_entity.id
_entity.type
_entity.pdbx_description
1 polymer ?
#
loop_
_entity_poly.entity_id
_entity_poly.type
_entity_poly.pdbx_seq_one_letter_code
_entity_poly.pdbx_strand_id
1 'polypeptide(L)'
;VTEDKKAQLKMPSGTLSTAEAISVMSNGWALASHFGDGLMTAHDVAAGLMGAVLKDPVQDRVPWQEYLETVMKERDGWKDLYRACKALD
;
A
#
# COMPACT_ATOMS: atom_id res chain seq x y z
N VAL A 1 -9.49 10.94 9.52
CA VAL A 1 -8.76 11.27 10.77
C VAL A 1 -8.05 10.01 11.20
N THR A 2 -6.76 10.08 11.54
CA THR A 2 -5.99 8.94 12.05
C THR A 2 -6.58 8.37 13.34
N GLU A 3 -6.30 7.12 13.68
CA GLU A 3 -6.83 6.45 14.89
C GLU A 3 -6.47 7.22 16.18
N ASP A 4 -5.29 7.86 16.20
CA ASP A 4 -4.81 8.71 17.29
C ASP A 4 -5.37 10.14 17.27
N LYS A 5 -6.23 10.46 16.28
CA LYS A 5 -6.87 11.75 16.03
C LYS A 5 -5.92 12.93 15.79
N LYS A 6 -4.65 12.68 15.50
CA LYS A 6 -3.65 13.75 15.32
C LYS A 6 -3.60 14.32 13.91
N ALA A 7 -4.00 13.56 12.89
CA ALA A 7 -3.96 14.01 11.49
C ALA A 7 -5.30 13.83 10.79
N GLN A 8 -5.73 14.87 10.06
CA GLN A 8 -6.71 14.72 8.99
C GLN A 8 -5.97 14.30 7.73
N LEU A 9 -6.55 13.34 7.00
CA LEU A 9 -5.96 12.78 5.80
C LEU A 9 -7.01 12.85 4.69
N LYS A 10 -6.54 13.17 3.50
CA LYS A 10 -7.36 13.02 2.29
C LYS A 10 -7.58 11.54 2.00
N MET A 11 -8.75 11.22 1.45
CA MET A 11 -9.12 9.86 1.08
C MET A 11 -8.87 9.66 -0.42
N PRO A 12 -8.22 8.57 -0.83
CA PRO A 12 -8.30 8.10 -2.21
C PRO A 12 -9.77 7.84 -2.61
N SER A 13 -10.03 7.85 -3.92
CA SER A 13 -11.33 7.54 -4.51
C SER A 13 -11.72 6.07 -4.34
N GLY A 14 -10.73 5.17 -4.21
CA GLY A 14 -10.92 3.74 -4.05
C GLY A 14 -11.12 3.28 -2.61
N THR A 15 -11.74 2.11 -2.46
CA THR A 15 -11.77 1.36 -1.20
C THR A 15 -11.23 -0.04 -1.46
N LEU A 16 -10.57 -0.64 -0.46
CA LEU A 16 -10.08 -2.01 -0.55
C LEU A 16 -11.19 -2.97 -0.10
N SER A 17 -11.78 -3.71 -1.04
CA SER A 17 -12.74 -4.77 -0.73
C SER A 17 -12.04 -6.04 -0.23
N THR A 18 -12.81 -6.94 0.39
CA THR A 18 -12.31 -8.25 0.82
C THR A 18 -11.74 -9.07 -0.34
N ALA A 19 -12.38 -9.03 -1.51
CA ALA A 19 -11.92 -9.75 -2.69
C ALA A 19 -10.58 -9.19 -3.20
N GLU A 20 -10.42 -7.87 -3.20
CA GLU A 20 -9.16 -7.24 -3.59
C GLU A 20 -8.05 -7.56 -2.58
N ALA A 21 -8.33 -7.52 -1.28
CA ALA A 21 -7.37 -7.91 -0.27
C ALA A 21 -6.87 -9.35 -0.46
N ILE A 22 -7.77 -10.31 -0.72
CA ILE A 22 -7.41 -11.69 -1.04
C ILE A 22 -6.56 -11.75 -2.31
N SER A 23 -6.94 -11.01 -3.36
CA SER A 23 -6.20 -10.97 -4.63
C SER A 23 -4.78 -10.43 -4.46
N VAL A 24 -4.60 -9.34 -3.69
CA VAL A 24 -3.28 -8.76 -3.39
C VAL A 24 -2.38 -9.77 -2.67
N MET A 25 -2.91 -10.45 -1.65
CA MET A 25 -2.15 -11.44 -0.89
C MET A 25 -1.82 -12.68 -1.72
N SER A 26 -2.77 -13.19 -2.50
CA SER A 26 -2.56 -14.35 -3.37
C SER A 26 -1.49 -14.07 -4.43
N ASN A 27 -1.51 -12.88 -5.02
CA ASN A 27 -0.48 -12.47 -5.98
C ASN A 27 0.88 -12.29 -5.29
N GLY A 28 0.93 -11.69 -4.10
CA GLY A 28 2.16 -11.54 -3.33
C GLY A 28 2.82 -12.87 -2.99
N TRP A 29 2.04 -13.87 -2.56
CA TRP A 29 2.55 -15.22 -2.33
C TRP A 29 3.06 -15.90 -3.60
N ALA A 30 2.36 -15.72 -4.73
CA ALA A 30 2.80 -16.24 -6.01
C ALA A 30 4.15 -15.62 -6.43
N LEU A 31 4.30 -14.31 -6.28
CA LEU A 31 5.56 -13.61 -6.57
C LEU A 31 6.70 -14.11 -5.69
N ALA A 32 6.48 -14.19 -4.37
CA ALA A 32 7.48 -14.68 -3.43
C ALA A 32 7.89 -16.14 -3.70
N SER A 33 6.93 -17.01 -4.08
CA SER A 33 7.21 -18.42 -4.36
C SER A 33 7.90 -18.65 -5.70
N HIS A 34 7.58 -17.85 -6.73
CA HIS A 34 8.12 -18.06 -8.08
C HIS A 34 9.39 -17.25 -8.35
N PHE A 35 9.53 -16.09 -7.73
CA PHE A 35 10.61 -15.13 -8.01
C PHE A 35 11.42 -14.72 -6.77
N GLY A 36 10.99 -15.09 -5.57
CA GLY A 36 11.68 -14.83 -4.31
C GLY A 36 12.30 -16.09 -3.69
N ASP A 37 12.45 -16.06 -2.37
CA ASP A 37 12.95 -17.16 -1.54
C ASP A 37 11.81 -17.96 -0.85
N GLY A 38 10.56 -17.73 -1.28
CA GLY A 38 9.37 -18.30 -0.66
C GLY A 38 8.85 -17.51 0.55
N LEU A 39 9.53 -16.45 0.98
CA LEU A 39 9.04 -15.54 2.02
C LEU A 39 8.50 -14.27 1.38
N MET A 40 7.24 -13.93 1.70
CA MET A 40 6.60 -12.73 1.17
C MET A 40 7.19 -11.47 1.81
N THR A 41 7.62 -10.54 0.97
CA THR A 41 8.18 -9.25 1.35
C THR A 41 7.21 -8.12 1.04
N ALA A 42 7.50 -6.92 1.56
CA ALA A 42 6.75 -5.72 1.21
C ALA A 42 6.71 -5.41 -0.31
N HIS A 43 7.76 -5.77 -1.05
CA HIS A 43 7.81 -5.54 -2.50
C HIS A 43 6.79 -6.39 -3.25
N ASP A 44 6.54 -7.61 -2.78
CA ASP A 44 5.62 -8.54 -3.43
C ASP A 44 4.16 -8.07 -3.36
N VAL A 45 3.81 -7.26 -2.34
CA VAL A 45 2.44 -6.77 -2.15
C VAL A 45 2.24 -5.32 -2.57
N ALA A 46 3.30 -4.51 -2.66
CA ALA A 46 3.19 -3.05 -2.84
C ALA A 46 2.45 -2.65 -4.12
N ALA A 47 2.80 -3.24 -5.26
CA ALA A 47 2.15 -2.93 -6.54
C ALA A 47 0.67 -3.36 -6.55
N GLY A 48 0.36 -4.54 -5.99
CA GLY A 48 -1.01 -5.02 -5.86
C GLY A 48 -1.85 -4.13 -4.94
N LEU A 49 -1.29 -3.71 -3.81
CA LEU A 49 -1.94 -2.80 -2.87
C LEU A 49 -2.24 -1.44 -3.53
N MET A 50 -1.25 -0.86 -4.23
CA MET A 50 -1.44 0.41 -4.93
C MET A 50 -2.51 0.31 -6.02
N GLY A 51 -2.50 -0.73 -6.85
CA GLY A 51 -3.54 -0.93 -7.87
C GLY A 51 -4.93 -1.20 -7.30
N ALA A 52 -5.00 -1.78 -6.09
CA ALA A 52 -6.27 -1.98 -5.41
C ALA A 52 -6.82 -0.68 -4.82
N VAL A 53 -5.97 0.18 -4.24
CA VAL A 53 -6.39 1.40 -3.53
C VAL A 53 -6.53 2.62 -4.45
N LEU A 54 -5.65 2.75 -5.46
CA LEU A 54 -5.60 3.90 -6.37
C LEU A 54 -6.38 3.57 -7.65
N LYS A 55 -7.56 4.17 -7.81
CA LYS A 55 -8.47 3.95 -8.95
C LYS A 55 -8.39 5.06 -9.99
N ASP A 56 -8.06 6.27 -9.56
CA ASP A 56 -7.82 7.42 -10.43
C ASP A 56 -6.38 7.95 -10.21
N PRO A 57 -5.47 7.79 -11.18
CA PRO A 57 -4.07 8.16 -11.00
C PRO A 57 -3.85 9.67 -10.84
N VAL A 58 -4.81 10.51 -11.24
CA VAL A 58 -4.71 11.96 -11.10
C VAL A 58 -5.25 12.39 -9.74
N GLN A 59 -6.44 11.91 -9.37
CA GLN A 59 -7.09 12.30 -8.12
C GLN A 59 -6.43 11.67 -6.90
N ASP A 60 -5.98 10.42 -7.01
CA ASP A 60 -5.49 9.65 -5.86
C ASP A 60 -4.02 9.91 -5.53
N ARG A 61 -3.26 10.53 -6.44
CA ARG A 61 -1.83 10.80 -6.26
C ARG A 61 -1.55 11.64 -5.01
N VAL A 62 -2.25 12.75 -4.84
CA VAL A 62 -2.01 13.66 -3.72
C VAL A 62 -2.41 13.02 -2.38
N PRO A 63 -3.61 12.42 -2.22
CA PRO A 63 -3.96 11.65 -1.02
C PRO A 63 -2.96 10.54 -0.69
N TRP A 64 -2.50 9.80 -1.71
CA TRP A 64 -1.56 8.70 -1.53
C TRP A 64 -0.19 9.16 -1.02
N GLN A 65 0.38 10.20 -1.64
CA GLN A 65 1.66 10.76 -1.21
C GLN A 65 1.60 11.33 0.21
N GLU A 66 0.49 11.99 0.56
CA GLU A 66 0.24 12.48 1.92
C GLU A 66 0.20 11.34 2.94
N TYR A 67 -0.47 10.23 2.61
CA TYR A 67 -0.52 9.04 3.46
C TYR A 67 0.85 8.38 3.63
N LEU A 68 1.62 8.23 2.55
CA LEU A 68 2.97 7.67 2.59
C LEU A 68 3.88 8.46 3.54
N GLU A 69 3.94 9.78 3.37
CA GLU A 69 4.87 10.63 4.12
C GLU A 69 4.43 10.89 5.56
N THR A 70 3.12 10.93 5.84
CA THR A 70 2.59 11.33 7.15
C THR A 70 2.24 10.14 8.04
N VAL A 71 1.83 9.01 7.45
CA VAL A 71 1.36 7.83 8.20
C VAL A 71 2.33 6.68 8.06
N MET A 72 2.58 6.19 6.84
CA MET A 72 3.35 4.95 6.65
C MET A 72 4.82 5.11 7.06
N LYS A 73 5.41 6.27 6.77
CA LYS A 73 6.79 6.59 7.13
C LYS A 73 7.04 6.62 8.64
N GLU A 74 6.08 7.15 9.40
CA GLU A 74 6.19 7.35 10.85
C GLU A 74 5.71 6.13 11.65
N ARG A 75 4.93 5.23 11.04
CA ARG A 75 4.41 4.04 11.70
C ARG A 75 5.51 2.99 11.91
N ASP A 76 5.69 2.58 13.16
CA ASP A 76 6.68 1.56 13.49
C ASP A 76 6.34 0.22 12.82
N GLY A 77 7.37 -0.47 12.35
CA GLY A 77 7.25 -1.73 11.61
C GLY A 77 6.78 -1.61 10.14
N TRP A 78 6.57 -0.40 9.60
CA TRP A 78 6.06 -0.20 8.22
C TRP A 78 7.10 0.35 7.23
N LYS A 79 8.37 0.47 7.65
CA LYS A 79 9.42 1.14 6.86
C LYS A 79 9.73 0.45 5.54
N ASP A 80 9.65 -0.87 5.49
CA ASP A 80 9.82 -1.68 4.28
C ASP A 80 8.66 -1.47 3.29
N LEU A 81 7.42 -1.46 3.78
CA LEU A 81 6.23 -1.17 2.98
C LEU A 81 6.22 0.26 2.45
N TYR A 82 6.61 1.24 3.28
CA TYR A 82 6.81 2.62 2.85
C TYR A 82 7.83 2.71 1.70
N ARG A 83 9.00 2.07 1.83
CA ARG A 83 10.03 2.08 0.78
C ARG A 83 9.55 1.42 -0.50
N ALA A 84 8.89 0.27 -0.40
CA ALA A 84 8.37 -0.47 -1.54
C ALA A 84 7.29 0.34 -2.30
N CYS A 85 6.33 0.92 -1.59
CA CYS A 85 5.32 1.78 -2.20
C CYS A 85 5.92 3.08 -2.78
N LYS A 86 6.91 3.69 -2.10
CA LYS A 86 7.57 4.91 -2.59
C LYS A 86 8.38 4.68 -3.86
N ALA A 87 8.92 3.48 -4.06
CA ALA A 87 9.67 3.13 -5.27
C ALA A 87 8.77 2.97 -6.51
N LEU A 88 7.46 2.86 -6.33
CA LEU A 88 6.46 2.66 -7.39
C LEU A 88 5.70 3.95 -7.75
N ASP A 89 5.88 5.02 -6.98
CA ASP A 89 5.29 6.36 -7.20
C ASP A 89 6.22 7.25 -8.03
#